data_AF-A0A7S1I2T6-F1
#
_entry.id   AF-A0A7S1I2T6-F1
#
_cell.length_a   1.000
_cell.length_b   1.000
_cell.length_c   1.000
_cell.angle_alpha   90.00
_cell.angle_beta   90.00
_cell.angle_gamma   90.00
#
_symmetry.space_group_name_H-M   'P 1'
#
loop_
_entity.id
_entity.type
_entity.pdbx_description
1 polymer ?
#
loop_
_entity_poly.entity_id
_entity_poly.type
_entity_poly.pdbx_seq_one_letter_code
_entity_poly.pdbx_strand_id
1 'polypeptide(L)'
;DEMGRAIHELAVPEREALKLAYQRWQELGEHLVATQERTTEQFSTLPLPTGPGHANLGAAHSRVVYIAPCPVLEEGAVNAGRDWGQLQTQYLSMHRGITFMDDFLKPAAAEALLAFAQESTIWHDVKNGYLGSYQQDGFSSPLFLQVAHELRELLPDILKDHELTQAWGYKYPKNNAGIKIHADAAAVNVNFWLVPDACNLQPGTGGLVVYGLEADSSMSFAEFNLQPRKFYVEKMTMRGVEKTVIPYRANRVVIFHSNLYHETASFNFKEEYKCYRINFTFLFGRRASDSNR
;
A
#
# COMPACT_ATOMS: atom_id res chain seq x y z
N ASP A 1 10.13 -17.40 -12.68
CA ASP A 1 11.41 -17.75 -13.33
C ASP A 1 11.74 -19.22 -13.00
N GLU A 2 12.85 -19.76 -13.52
CA GLU A 2 13.29 -21.15 -13.28
C GLU A 2 13.47 -21.49 -11.79
N MET A 3 13.79 -20.48 -10.97
CA MET A 3 14.03 -20.64 -9.54
C MET A 3 12.74 -20.68 -8.70
N GLY A 4 11.71 -19.92 -9.10
CA GLY A 4 10.38 -19.99 -8.49
C GLY A 4 9.71 -21.36 -8.67
N ARG A 5 10.00 -22.05 -9.79
CA ARG A 5 9.58 -23.45 -10.00
C ARG A 5 10.33 -24.41 -9.07
N ALA A 6 11.65 -24.25 -8.95
CA ALA A 6 12.47 -25.06 -8.05
C ALA A 6 12.05 -24.94 -6.57
N ILE A 7 11.58 -23.77 -6.14
CA ILE A 7 11.09 -23.56 -4.76
C ILE A 7 9.72 -24.23 -4.53
N HIS A 8 8.86 -24.29 -5.56
CA HIS A 8 7.57 -24.97 -5.46
C HIS A 8 7.72 -26.49 -5.36
N GLU A 9 8.82 -27.01 -5.88
CA GLU A 9 9.23 -28.42 -5.79
C GLU A 9 9.93 -28.77 -4.46
N LEU A 10 10.34 -27.79 -3.65
CA LEU A 10 10.92 -28.03 -2.32
C LEU A 10 9.94 -28.74 -1.39
N ALA A 11 10.47 -29.59 -0.50
CA ALA A 11 9.66 -30.22 0.52
C ALA A 11 9.09 -29.16 1.48
N VAL A 12 7.90 -29.41 2.06
CA VAL A 12 7.24 -28.50 3.02
C VAL A 12 8.21 -27.95 4.09
N PRO A 13 9.07 -28.77 4.72
CA PRO A 13 10.01 -28.27 5.75
C PRO A 13 11.03 -27.24 5.23
N GLU A 14 11.46 -27.36 3.97
CA GLU A 14 12.44 -26.45 3.36
C GLU A 14 11.81 -25.11 3.03
N ARG A 15 10.55 -25.11 2.57
CA ARG A 15 9.76 -23.88 2.42
C ARG A 15 9.54 -23.18 3.75
N GLU A 16 9.24 -23.92 4.81
CA GLU A 16 9.08 -23.34 6.15
C GLU A 16 10.40 -22.77 6.71
N ALA A 17 11.52 -23.43 6.47
CA ALA A 17 12.84 -22.91 6.85
C ALA A 17 13.19 -21.60 6.10
N LEU A 18 12.85 -21.52 4.82
CA LEU A 18 13.04 -20.31 4.01
C LEU A 18 12.10 -19.17 4.42
N LYS A 19 10.82 -19.47 4.72
CA LYS A 19 9.89 -18.50 5.30
C LYS A 19 10.42 -17.94 6.62
N LEU A 20 10.91 -18.80 7.52
CA LEU A 20 11.47 -18.39 8.80
C LEU A 20 12.74 -17.54 8.64
N ALA A 21 13.63 -17.91 7.71
CA ALA A 21 14.81 -17.10 7.40
C ALA A 21 14.43 -15.72 6.88
N TYR A 22 13.45 -15.64 5.99
CA TYR A 22 12.96 -14.37 5.47
C TYR A 22 12.23 -13.54 6.54
N GLN A 23 11.43 -14.16 7.43
CA GLN A 23 10.83 -13.47 8.58
C GLN A 23 11.91 -12.82 9.47
N ARG A 24 12.98 -13.55 9.80
CA ARG A 24 14.12 -12.98 10.55
C ARG A 24 14.80 -11.84 9.81
N TRP A 25 14.85 -11.88 8.48
CA TRP A 25 15.36 -10.77 7.69
C TRP A 25 14.43 -9.56 7.70
N GLN A 26 13.11 -9.78 7.64
CA GLN A 26 12.15 -8.70 7.83
C GLN A 26 12.32 -8.08 9.21
N GLU A 27 12.36 -8.86 10.28
CA GLU A 27 12.66 -8.36 11.64
C GLU A 27 13.94 -7.51 11.68
N LEU A 28 15.00 -7.91 10.96
CA LEU A 28 16.21 -7.11 10.81
C LEU A 28 15.97 -5.81 10.02
N GLY A 29 15.25 -5.86 8.90
CA GLY A 29 14.87 -4.69 8.11
C GLY A 29 14.02 -3.72 8.93
N GLU A 30 13.09 -4.24 9.72
CA GLU A 30 12.27 -3.49 10.67
C GLU A 30 13.15 -2.87 11.76
N HIS A 31 14.15 -3.59 12.26
CA HIS A 31 15.11 -3.06 13.21
C HIS A 31 16.01 -1.96 12.60
N LEU A 32 16.41 -2.08 11.34
CA LEU A 32 17.15 -1.05 10.59
C LEU A 32 16.28 0.20 10.38
N VAL A 33 15.01 0.02 10.03
CA VAL A 33 14.02 1.08 9.95
C VAL A 33 13.75 1.72 11.32
N ALA A 34 13.78 0.93 12.40
CA ALA A 34 13.63 1.42 13.77
C ALA A 34 14.83 2.27 14.22
N THR A 35 16.04 1.93 13.79
CA THR A 35 17.29 2.58 14.18
C THR A 35 17.68 3.76 13.27
N GLN A 36 17.17 3.84 12.03
CA GLN A 36 17.42 4.96 11.10
C GLN A 36 16.96 6.35 11.59
N GLU A 37 16.06 6.43 12.57
CA GLU A 37 15.69 7.69 13.23
C GLU A 37 16.73 8.17 14.26
N ARG A 38 17.74 7.35 14.57
CA ARG A 38 18.88 7.70 15.43
C ARG A 38 20.12 7.84 14.54
N THR A 39 20.50 9.09 14.28
CA THR A 39 21.80 9.58 13.77
C THR A 39 22.70 8.59 12.99
N THR A 40 23.02 8.98 11.76
CA THR A 40 23.88 8.36 10.72
C THR A 40 25.24 7.77 11.10
N GLU A 41 25.64 7.73 12.37
CA GLU A 41 26.94 7.21 12.84
C GLU A 41 26.91 5.77 13.39
N GLN A 42 25.76 5.09 13.45
CA GLN A 42 25.64 3.74 14.07
C GLN A 42 25.30 2.58 13.11
N PHE A 43 25.51 2.72 11.79
CA PHE A 43 25.23 1.62 10.84
C PHE A 43 26.23 0.46 10.84
N SER A 44 27.22 0.44 11.73
CA SER A 44 28.07 -0.71 11.92
C SER A 44 27.64 -1.47 13.16
N THR A 45 27.29 -2.75 12.98
CA THR A 45 27.22 -3.82 14.00
C THR A 45 25.89 -4.14 14.67
N LEU A 46 24.78 -4.12 13.91
CA LEU A 46 23.65 -4.97 14.31
C LEU A 46 24.00 -6.45 14.05
N PRO A 47 24.07 -7.30 15.09
CA PRO A 47 24.39 -8.70 14.91
C PRO A 47 23.27 -9.39 14.13
N LEU A 48 23.61 -10.05 13.03
CA LEU A 48 22.68 -10.89 12.29
C LEU A 48 22.15 -11.99 13.23
N PRO A 49 20.84 -12.32 13.20
CA PRO A 49 20.28 -13.40 14.01
C PRO A 49 21.04 -14.71 13.79
N THR A 50 21.71 -15.21 14.83
CA THR A 50 22.49 -16.45 14.78
C THR A 50 21.61 -17.65 15.10
N GLY A 51 20.96 -18.20 14.07
CA GLY A 51 20.17 -19.44 14.19
C GLY A 51 20.21 -20.30 12.93
N PRO A 52 19.64 -21.52 12.97
CA PRO A 52 19.47 -22.34 11.78
C PRO A 52 18.73 -21.52 10.69
N GLY A 53 19.29 -21.47 9.49
CA GLY A 53 18.81 -20.63 8.37
C GLY A 53 19.68 -19.40 8.04
N HIS A 54 20.62 -18.99 8.91
CA HIS A 54 21.51 -17.84 8.66
C HIS A 54 22.31 -17.97 7.35
N ALA A 55 22.85 -19.15 7.06
CA ALA A 55 23.58 -19.41 5.81
C ALA A 55 22.74 -19.12 4.55
N ASN A 56 21.41 -19.15 4.65
CA ASN A 56 20.48 -18.92 3.55
C ASN A 56 19.95 -17.47 3.49
N LEU A 57 20.24 -16.62 4.49
CA LEU A 57 19.80 -15.21 4.50
C LEU A 57 20.32 -14.44 3.29
N GLY A 58 21.58 -14.66 2.91
CA GLY A 58 22.16 -14.05 1.71
C GLY A 58 21.47 -14.52 0.41
N ALA A 59 21.02 -15.77 0.35
CA ALA A 59 20.34 -16.32 -0.81
C ALA A 59 18.89 -15.80 -0.96
N ALA A 60 18.26 -15.41 0.15
CA ALA A 60 16.90 -14.87 0.23
C ALA A 60 16.81 -13.33 0.15
N HIS A 61 17.94 -12.64 0.29
CA HIS A 61 17.98 -11.18 0.36
C HIS A 61 17.43 -10.51 -0.91
N SER A 62 16.46 -9.61 -0.76
CA SER A 62 15.82 -8.89 -1.88
C SER A 62 15.23 -9.81 -2.96
N ARG A 63 14.77 -11.00 -2.57
CA ARG A 63 14.15 -11.97 -3.48
C ARG A 63 12.81 -12.41 -2.95
N VAL A 64 11.90 -12.68 -3.87
CA VAL A 64 10.65 -13.37 -3.56
C VAL A 64 10.96 -14.86 -3.39
N VAL A 65 10.90 -15.31 -2.15
CA VAL A 65 11.18 -16.70 -1.77
C VAL A 65 9.89 -17.52 -1.66
N TYR A 66 8.78 -16.91 -1.31
CA TYR A 66 7.48 -17.56 -1.18
C TYR A 66 6.39 -16.56 -1.52
N ILE A 67 5.47 -17.00 -2.36
CA ILE A 67 4.24 -16.27 -2.67
C ILE A 67 3.10 -17.15 -2.16
N ALA A 68 2.34 -16.63 -1.21
CA ALA A 68 1.18 -17.33 -0.70
C ALA A 68 0.12 -17.46 -1.81
N PRO A 69 -0.57 -18.61 -1.92
CA PRO A 69 -1.68 -18.76 -2.87
C PRO A 69 -2.75 -17.70 -2.61
N CYS A 70 -3.14 -17.00 -3.67
CA CYS A 70 -4.18 -15.97 -3.61
C CYS A 70 -4.94 -15.96 -4.95
N PRO A 71 -5.64 -17.07 -5.25
CA PRO A 71 -6.33 -17.26 -6.53
C PRO A 71 -7.58 -16.38 -6.64
N VAL A 72 -8.10 -16.23 -7.85
CA VAL A 72 -9.39 -15.60 -8.08
C VAL A 72 -10.51 -16.34 -7.35
N LEU A 73 -11.57 -15.61 -6.98
CA LEU A 73 -12.77 -16.18 -6.39
C LEU A 73 -13.88 -16.21 -7.44
N GLU A 74 -14.51 -17.37 -7.64
CA GLU A 74 -15.56 -17.56 -8.66
C GLU A 74 -16.78 -16.65 -8.43
N GLU A 75 -17.12 -16.38 -7.16
CA GLU A 75 -18.26 -15.53 -6.83
C GLU A 75 -17.97 -14.03 -6.98
N GLY A 76 -16.72 -13.64 -7.25
CA GLY A 76 -16.27 -12.24 -7.26
C GLY A 76 -15.66 -11.79 -5.92
N ALA A 77 -14.76 -10.82 -5.97
CA ALA A 77 -13.96 -10.37 -4.82
C ALA A 77 -14.53 -9.11 -4.14
N VAL A 78 -15.01 -8.16 -4.93
CA VAL A 78 -15.59 -6.90 -4.49
C VAL A 78 -17.03 -7.11 -4.02
N ASN A 79 -17.43 -6.38 -2.98
CA ASN A 79 -18.79 -6.42 -2.46
C ASN A 79 -19.74 -5.63 -3.36
N ALA A 80 -20.26 -6.28 -4.40
CA ALA A 80 -21.23 -5.69 -5.33
C ALA A 80 -22.56 -5.26 -4.68
N GLY A 81 -22.86 -5.72 -3.46
CA GLY A 81 -24.06 -5.34 -2.71
C GLY A 81 -24.01 -3.92 -2.11
N ARG A 82 -22.89 -3.20 -2.26
CA ARG A 82 -22.76 -1.81 -1.84
C ARG A 82 -23.34 -0.84 -2.87
N ASP A 83 -23.68 0.37 -2.44
CA ASP A 83 -24.21 1.41 -3.33
C ASP A 83 -23.09 2.12 -4.12
N TRP A 84 -22.61 1.42 -5.14
CA TRP A 84 -21.58 1.93 -6.06
C TRP A 84 -22.05 3.17 -6.85
N GLY A 85 -23.34 3.25 -7.19
CA GLY A 85 -23.92 4.41 -7.87
C GLY A 85 -23.87 5.67 -7.01
N GLN A 86 -24.20 5.57 -5.72
CA GLN A 86 -24.04 6.67 -4.77
C GLN A 86 -22.57 7.06 -4.61
N LEU A 87 -21.65 6.10 -4.52
CA LEU A 87 -20.23 6.39 -4.41
C LEU A 87 -19.69 7.17 -5.63
N GLN A 88 -20.09 6.78 -6.84
CA GLN A 88 -19.76 7.52 -8.06
C GLN A 88 -20.36 8.93 -8.04
N THR A 89 -21.62 9.06 -7.66
CA THR A 89 -22.28 10.35 -7.52
C THR A 89 -21.54 11.25 -6.54
N GLN A 90 -21.10 10.72 -5.39
CA GLN A 90 -20.31 11.46 -4.40
C GLN A 90 -18.96 11.91 -4.96
N TYR A 91 -18.24 11.01 -5.63
CA TYR A 91 -16.97 11.35 -6.28
C TYR A 91 -17.13 12.48 -7.31
N LEU A 92 -18.16 12.41 -8.15
CA LEU A 92 -18.39 13.39 -9.23
C LEU A 92 -19.00 14.71 -8.73
N SER A 93 -19.80 14.68 -7.67
CA SER A 93 -20.47 15.87 -7.12
C SER A 93 -19.58 16.68 -6.18
N MET A 94 -18.69 16.03 -5.42
CA MET A 94 -17.64 16.74 -4.71
C MET A 94 -16.67 17.31 -5.75
N HIS A 95 -16.53 18.65 -5.80
CA HIS A 95 -15.61 19.39 -6.69
C HIS A 95 -14.13 18.96 -6.64
N ARG A 96 -13.80 17.88 -5.92
CA ARG A 96 -12.44 17.45 -5.66
C ARG A 96 -12.20 15.96 -5.97
N GLY A 97 -13.22 15.19 -6.37
CA GLY A 97 -13.01 13.78 -6.72
C GLY A 97 -12.43 12.96 -5.58
N ILE A 98 -13.09 12.95 -4.40
CA ILE A 98 -12.69 12.16 -3.23
C ILE A 98 -13.94 11.45 -2.71
N THR A 99 -13.85 10.15 -2.47
CA THR A 99 -14.91 9.37 -1.84
C THR A 99 -14.31 8.17 -1.09
N PHE A 100 -15.08 7.54 -0.21
CA PHE A 100 -14.68 6.32 0.47
C PHE A 100 -15.90 5.50 0.88
N MET A 101 -15.69 4.21 1.10
CA MET A 101 -16.75 3.27 1.49
C MET A 101 -16.19 2.15 2.35
N ASP A 102 -16.99 1.71 3.31
CA ASP A 102 -16.71 0.56 4.16
C ASP A 102 -17.24 -0.73 3.56
N ASP A 103 -16.67 -1.86 4.03
CA ASP A 103 -17.03 -3.20 3.59
C ASP A 103 -16.88 -3.38 2.07
N PHE A 104 -15.76 -2.87 1.57
CA PHE A 104 -15.38 -2.85 0.15
C PHE A 104 -15.30 -4.25 -0.46
N LEU A 105 -14.53 -5.15 0.16
CA LEU A 105 -14.35 -6.52 -0.31
C LEU A 105 -15.33 -7.46 0.39
N LYS A 106 -15.62 -8.58 -0.25
CA LYS A 106 -16.24 -9.71 0.43
C LYS A 106 -15.30 -10.23 1.53
N PRO A 107 -15.83 -10.78 2.66
CA PRO A 107 -14.99 -11.27 3.75
C PRO A 107 -13.91 -12.26 3.31
N ALA A 108 -14.25 -13.23 2.45
CA ALA A 108 -13.30 -14.21 1.93
C ALA A 108 -12.17 -13.57 1.11
N ALA A 109 -12.46 -12.53 0.32
CA ALA A 109 -11.46 -11.82 -0.46
C ALA A 109 -10.52 -10.98 0.43
N ALA A 110 -11.09 -10.29 1.43
CA ALA A 110 -10.32 -9.53 2.41
C ALA A 110 -9.37 -10.44 3.21
N GLU A 111 -9.86 -11.60 3.66
CA GLU A 111 -9.05 -12.59 4.38
C GLU A 111 -7.92 -13.14 3.50
N ALA A 112 -8.22 -13.56 2.27
CA ALA A 112 -7.23 -14.13 1.35
C ALA A 112 -6.15 -13.11 0.94
N LEU A 113 -6.52 -11.84 0.69
CA LEU A 113 -5.54 -10.78 0.37
C LEU A 113 -4.70 -10.40 1.58
N LEU A 114 -5.28 -10.37 2.78
CA LEU A 114 -4.53 -10.11 4.00
C LEU A 114 -3.53 -11.24 4.28
N ALA A 115 -3.96 -12.50 4.17
CA ALA A 115 -3.10 -13.67 4.30
C ALA A 115 -1.97 -13.64 3.26
N PHE A 116 -2.29 -13.33 2.01
CA PHE A 116 -1.29 -13.13 0.96
C PHE A 116 -0.23 -12.09 1.35
N ALA A 117 -0.67 -10.91 1.79
CA ALA A 117 0.22 -9.83 2.17
C ALA A 117 1.03 -10.13 3.44
N GLN A 118 0.50 -10.94 4.36
CA GLN A 118 1.19 -11.35 5.58
C GLN A 118 2.14 -12.51 5.37
N GLU A 119 1.82 -13.48 4.52
CA GLU A 119 2.62 -14.70 4.39
C GLU A 119 3.66 -14.63 3.27
N SER A 120 3.41 -13.81 2.25
CA SER A 120 4.33 -13.71 1.10
C SER A 120 5.59 -12.93 1.44
N THR A 121 6.69 -13.32 0.80
CA THR A 121 8.01 -12.71 1.00
C THR A 121 8.33 -11.64 -0.05
N ILE A 122 7.37 -10.74 -0.22
CA ILE A 122 7.33 -9.74 -1.29
C ILE A 122 7.75 -8.33 -0.82
N TRP A 123 8.01 -8.15 0.47
CA TRP A 123 8.37 -6.87 1.08
C TRP A 123 9.89 -6.71 1.14
N HIS A 124 10.50 -6.10 0.12
CA HIS A 124 11.96 -5.98 0.06
C HIS A 124 12.46 -4.59 -0.35
N ASP A 125 11.58 -3.67 -0.78
CA ASP A 125 11.99 -2.28 -0.99
C ASP A 125 11.97 -1.51 0.35
N VAL A 126 13.14 -1.39 0.97
CA VAL A 126 13.29 -0.72 2.26
C VAL A 126 13.25 0.80 2.09
N LYS A 127 12.24 1.43 2.67
CA LYS A 127 12.13 2.89 2.76
C LYS A 127 12.37 3.36 4.20
N ASN A 128 12.52 4.67 4.38
CA ASN A 128 12.59 5.25 5.72
C ASN A 128 11.21 5.13 6.41
N GLY A 129 11.07 4.13 7.29
CA GLY A 129 9.87 3.92 8.11
C GLY A 129 8.93 2.81 7.66
N TYR A 130 9.13 2.22 6.48
CA TYR A 130 8.21 1.22 5.91
C TYR A 130 8.86 0.37 4.82
N LEU A 131 8.18 -0.72 4.44
CA LEU A 131 8.58 -1.63 3.36
C LEU A 131 7.61 -1.50 2.17
N GLY A 132 8.16 -1.49 0.97
CA GLY A 132 7.43 -1.51 -0.30
C GLY A 132 7.45 -2.85 -0.99
N SER A 133 6.36 -3.10 -1.71
CA SER A 133 6.21 -4.19 -2.66
C SER A 133 5.36 -3.70 -3.83
N TYR A 134 5.80 -3.93 -5.06
CA TYR A 134 5.18 -3.39 -6.26
C TYR A 134 4.72 -4.52 -7.17
N GLN A 135 3.86 -4.20 -8.14
CA GLN A 135 3.29 -5.18 -9.08
C GLN A 135 4.38 -6.03 -9.79
N GLN A 136 5.48 -5.40 -10.21
CA GLN A 136 6.61 -6.07 -10.86
C GLN A 136 7.47 -6.92 -9.92
N ASP A 137 7.30 -6.73 -8.61
CA ASP A 137 8.16 -7.28 -7.55
C ASP A 137 7.38 -8.23 -6.61
N GLY A 138 6.27 -8.79 -7.10
CA GLY A 138 5.50 -9.83 -6.42
C GLY A 138 4.18 -9.38 -5.79
N PHE A 139 3.86 -8.09 -5.78
CA PHE A 139 2.56 -7.57 -5.31
C PHE A 139 1.47 -7.66 -6.41
N SER A 140 1.27 -8.85 -6.97
CA SER A 140 0.44 -9.08 -8.17
C SER A 140 -0.26 -10.44 -8.16
N SER A 141 -1.02 -10.74 -7.10
CA SER A 141 -1.80 -11.98 -7.06
C SER A 141 -3.01 -11.97 -8.00
N PRO A 142 -3.49 -13.15 -8.45
CA PRO A 142 -4.72 -13.24 -9.24
C PRO A 142 -5.92 -12.55 -8.59
N LEU A 143 -6.13 -12.73 -7.28
CA LEU A 143 -7.21 -12.06 -6.56
C LEU A 143 -7.05 -10.54 -6.53
N PHE A 144 -5.83 -10.03 -6.37
CA PHE A 144 -5.58 -8.59 -6.34
C PHE A 144 -5.89 -7.95 -7.71
N LEU A 145 -5.54 -8.63 -8.80
CA LEU A 145 -5.88 -8.20 -10.16
C LEU A 145 -7.38 -8.34 -10.47
N GLN A 146 -8.06 -9.36 -9.92
CA GLN A 146 -9.51 -9.50 -10.00
C GLN A 146 -10.21 -8.29 -9.35
N VAL A 147 -9.76 -7.85 -8.16
CA VAL A 147 -10.32 -6.64 -7.51
C VAL A 147 -10.18 -5.41 -8.42
N ALA A 148 -9.02 -5.21 -9.06
CA ALA A 148 -8.82 -4.11 -9.98
C ALA A 148 -9.74 -4.19 -11.21
N HIS A 149 -10.00 -5.39 -11.73
CA HIS A 149 -10.92 -5.62 -12.83
C HIS A 149 -12.38 -5.32 -12.45
N GLU A 150 -12.86 -5.89 -11.34
CA GLU A 150 -14.23 -5.67 -10.86
C GLU A 150 -14.49 -4.20 -10.50
N LEU A 151 -13.49 -3.48 -9.98
CA LEU A 151 -13.58 -2.03 -9.78
C LEU A 151 -13.86 -1.28 -11.08
N ARG A 152 -13.27 -1.68 -12.22
CA ARG A 152 -13.53 -1.05 -13.53
C ARG A 152 -14.97 -1.27 -13.99
N GLU A 153 -15.55 -2.42 -13.68
CA GLU A 153 -16.95 -2.72 -14.01
C GLU A 153 -17.94 -1.95 -13.11
N LEU A 154 -17.60 -1.80 -11.82
CA LEU A 154 -18.46 -1.14 -10.82
C LEU A 154 -18.32 0.38 -10.81
N LEU A 155 -17.24 0.93 -11.37
CA LEU A 155 -16.94 2.37 -11.39
C LEU A 155 -16.73 2.93 -12.80
N PRO A 156 -17.64 2.69 -13.76
CA PRO A 156 -17.44 3.09 -15.16
C PRO A 156 -17.32 4.62 -15.33
N ASP A 157 -17.96 5.42 -14.48
CA ASP A 157 -17.94 6.88 -14.60
C ASP A 157 -16.70 7.53 -13.97
N ILE A 158 -16.09 6.86 -12.97
CA ILE A 158 -14.84 7.29 -12.34
C ILE A 158 -13.64 6.80 -13.16
N LEU A 159 -13.58 5.50 -13.43
CA LEU A 159 -12.43 4.86 -14.06
C LEU A 159 -12.45 4.98 -15.58
N LYS A 160 -13.61 5.04 -16.24
CA LYS A 160 -13.73 5.18 -17.70
C LYS A 160 -12.87 4.12 -18.40
N ASP A 161 -12.10 4.54 -19.41
CA ASP A 161 -11.14 3.68 -20.14
C ASP A 161 -9.78 3.58 -19.43
N HIS A 162 -9.61 4.12 -18.22
CA HIS A 162 -8.34 4.07 -17.51
C HIS A 162 -7.98 2.63 -17.11
N GLU A 163 -6.87 2.15 -17.67
CA GLU A 163 -6.28 0.87 -17.29
C GLU A 163 -5.51 0.97 -15.98
N LEU A 164 -5.33 -0.15 -15.30
CA LEU A 164 -4.42 -0.23 -14.16
C LEU A 164 -2.99 -0.03 -14.67
N THR A 165 -2.33 1.05 -14.25
CA THR A 165 -0.97 1.38 -14.67
C THR A 165 0.07 0.96 -13.65
N GLN A 166 -0.25 1.07 -12.36
CA GLN A 166 0.60 0.66 -11.25
C GLN A 166 -0.23 0.13 -10.08
N ALA A 167 0.37 -0.75 -9.30
CA ALA A 167 -0.16 -1.17 -8.02
C ALA A 167 0.98 -1.50 -7.05
N TRP A 168 0.73 -1.28 -5.76
CA TRP A 168 1.71 -1.56 -4.71
C TRP A 168 1.05 -1.81 -3.36
N GLY A 169 1.85 -2.37 -2.47
CA GLY A 169 1.60 -2.41 -1.04
C GLY A 169 2.65 -1.60 -0.30
N TYR A 170 2.25 -0.98 0.81
CA TYR A 170 3.19 -0.49 1.83
C TYR A 170 2.88 -1.09 3.20
N LYS A 171 3.90 -1.65 3.84
CA LYS A 171 3.82 -2.30 5.15
C LYS A 171 4.64 -1.56 6.19
N TYR A 172 4.04 -1.31 7.35
CA TYR A 172 4.61 -0.44 8.38
C TYR A 172 4.82 -1.22 9.69
N PRO A 173 6.07 -1.56 10.04
CA PRO A 173 6.39 -2.45 11.15
C PRO A 173 6.40 -1.79 12.53
N LYS A 174 6.25 -0.47 12.56
CA LYS A 174 6.27 0.31 13.80
C LYS A 174 5.35 1.51 13.68
N ASN A 175 5.11 2.14 14.83
CA ASN A 175 4.47 3.44 14.91
C ASN A 175 5.21 4.43 14.02
N ASN A 176 4.45 5.18 13.22
CA ASN A 176 5.03 6.00 12.17
C ASN A 176 4.25 7.32 12.05
N ALA A 177 4.98 8.38 11.72
CA ALA A 177 4.40 9.68 11.39
C ALA A 177 3.61 9.65 10.06
N GLY A 178 3.75 8.58 9.27
CA GLY A 178 3.15 8.42 7.95
C GLY A 178 4.08 8.87 6.81
N ILE A 179 3.61 8.66 5.59
CA ILE A 179 4.21 9.19 4.37
C ILE A 179 3.84 10.67 4.25
N LYS A 180 4.84 11.53 4.01
CA LYS A 180 4.70 12.98 3.84
C LYS A 180 3.77 13.35 2.68
N ILE A 181 3.36 14.61 2.62
CA ILE A 181 2.55 15.16 1.53
C ILE A 181 3.19 14.88 0.17
N HIS A 182 2.45 14.22 -0.72
CA HIS A 182 2.82 13.87 -2.10
C HIS A 182 1.56 13.80 -2.98
N ALA A 183 1.75 13.66 -4.29
CA ALA A 183 0.69 13.26 -5.22
C ALA A 183 1.21 12.17 -6.17
N ASP A 184 0.29 11.41 -6.75
CA ASP A 184 0.62 10.23 -7.55
C ASP A 184 0.41 10.48 -9.04
N ALA A 185 1.26 9.89 -9.89
CA ALA A 185 1.24 10.08 -11.34
C ALA A 185 0.20 9.18 -12.03
N ALA A 186 -1.08 9.41 -11.75
CA ALA A 186 -2.20 8.68 -12.35
C ALA A 186 -3.44 9.57 -12.53
N ALA A 187 -4.52 9.00 -13.06
CA ALA A 187 -5.82 9.69 -13.11
C ALA A 187 -6.61 9.45 -11.82
N VAL A 188 -6.72 8.18 -11.40
CA VAL A 188 -7.47 7.78 -10.20
C VAL A 188 -6.60 6.92 -9.29
N ASN A 189 -6.68 7.21 -8.00
CA ASN A 189 -5.99 6.51 -6.94
C ASN A 189 -7.00 5.77 -6.08
N VAL A 190 -6.75 4.49 -5.82
CA VAL A 190 -7.58 3.65 -4.96
C VAL A 190 -6.70 3.10 -3.85
N ASN A 191 -6.98 3.45 -2.60
CA ASN A 191 -6.32 2.91 -1.43
C ASN A 191 -7.30 2.11 -0.57
N PHE A 192 -6.85 1.00 0.00
CA PHE A 192 -7.65 0.26 0.96
C PHE A 192 -6.78 -0.43 2.02
N TRP A 193 -7.44 -0.82 3.10
CA TRP A 193 -6.79 -1.43 4.27
C TRP A 193 -7.52 -2.69 4.70
N LEU A 194 -6.79 -3.73 5.12
CA LEU A 194 -7.39 -5.01 5.51
C LEU A 194 -7.01 -5.46 6.93
N VAL A 195 -5.98 -4.87 7.53
CA VAL A 195 -5.54 -5.24 8.89
C VAL A 195 -6.66 -4.93 9.89
N PRO A 196 -7.02 -5.83 10.81
CA PRO A 196 -8.17 -5.63 11.69
C PRO A 196 -8.11 -4.34 12.51
N ASP A 197 -9.25 -3.70 12.72
CA ASP A 197 -9.36 -2.47 13.53
C ASP A 197 -8.78 -2.63 14.94
N ALA A 198 -8.90 -3.84 15.52
CA ALA A 198 -8.36 -4.19 16.84
C ALA A 198 -6.81 -4.13 16.92
N CYS A 199 -6.12 -4.02 15.78
CA CYS A 199 -4.68 -3.78 15.74
C CYS A 199 -4.33 -2.29 15.87
N ASN A 200 -5.26 -1.37 15.57
CA ASN A 200 -5.04 0.06 15.72
C ASN A 200 -5.25 0.48 17.19
N LEU A 201 -4.17 0.87 17.86
CA LEU A 201 -4.17 1.32 19.27
C LEU A 201 -4.65 2.76 19.44
N GLN A 202 -4.87 3.47 18.33
CA GLN A 202 -5.44 4.82 18.30
C GLN A 202 -6.60 4.89 17.29
N PRO A 203 -7.80 4.38 17.65
CA PRO A 203 -8.97 4.43 16.78
C PRO A 203 -9.23 5.85 16.25
N GLY A 204 -9.59 5.95 14.97
CA GLY A 204 -9.82 7.24 14.30
C GLY A 204 -8.56 7.89 13.70
N THR A 205 -7.38 7.29 13.84
CA THR A 205 -6.15 7.74 13.17
C THR A 205 -5.65 6.74 12.11
N GLY A 206 -4.52 7.01 11.46
CA GLY A 206 -3.83 6.06 10.59
C GLY A 206 -4.39 5.79 9.21
N GLY A 207 -5.41 6.52 8.80
CA GLY A 207 -5.89 6.48 7.43
C GLY A 207 -5.14 7.45 6.53
N LEU A 208 -5.87 8.25 5.77
CA LEU A 208 -5.34 9.16 4.77
C LEU A 208 -5.85 10.58 5.01
N VAL A 209 -5.01 11.58 4.76
CA VAL A 209 -5.41 12.98 4.67
C VAL A 209 -5.27 13.40 3.22
N VAL A 210 -6.37 13.79 2.58
CA VAL A 210 -6.38 14.27 1.20
C VAL A 210 -6.67 15.76 1.21
N TYR A 211 -5.82 16.54 0.57
CA TYR A 211 -5.97 17.97 0.46
C TYR A 211 -6.63 18.30 -0.87
N GLY A 212 -7.58 19.23 -0.84
CA GLY A 212 -8.26 19.73 -2.03
C GLY A 212 -7.40 20.60 -2.95
N LEU A 213 -6.12 20.28 -3.09
CA LEU A 213 -5.14 20.97 -3.89
C LEU A 213 -4.45 19.96 -4.81
N GLU A 214 -4.52 20.21 -6.11
CA GLU A 214 -3.80 19.40 -7.10
C GLU A 214 -2.33 19.80 -7.23
N ALA A 215 -1.50 18.80 -7.54
CA ALA A 215 -0.16 19.01 -8.05
C ALA A 215 -0.19 19.80 -9.36
N ASP A 216 0.70 20.77 -9.46
CA ASP A 216 0.78 21.67 -10.61
C ASP A 216 1.13 20.88 -11.88
N SER A 217 0.34 21.04 -12.94
CA SER A 217 0.54 20.32 -14.20
C SER A 217 1.82 20.74 -14.94
N SER A 218 2.39 21.90 -14.61
CA SER A 218 3.66 22.36 -15.16
C SER A 218 4.88 21.75 -14.45
N MET A 219 4.69 21.19 -13.25
CA MET A 219 5.75 20.55 -12.48
C MET A 219 5.85 19.06 -12.79
N SER A 220 7.08 18.57 -12.94
CA SER A 220 7.39 17.14 -12.99
C SER A 220 7.10 16.45 -11.67
N PHE A 221 6.95 15.12 -11.70
CA PHE A 221 6.72 14.28 -10.52
C PHE A 221 7.74 14.51 -9.41
N ALA A 222 9.02 14.60 -9.79
CA ALA A 222 10.10 14.87 -8.83
C ALA A 222 10.00 16.28 -8.23
N GLU A 223 9.73 17.30 -9.05
CA GLU A 223 9.67 18.68 -8.58
C GLU A 223 8.59 18.90 -7.55
N PHE A 224 7.39 18.36 -7.74
CA PHE A 224 6.32 18.60 -6.77
C PHE A 224 6.44 17.71 -5.54
N ASN A 225 7.01 16.49 -5.62
CA ASN A 225 7.13 15.59 -4.47
C ASN A 225 8.37 15.82 -3.60
N LEU A 226 9.37 16.58 -4.08
CA LEU A 226 10.57 16.92 -3.30
C LEU A 226 10.44 18.22 -2.49
N GLN A 227 9.26 18.85 -2.49
CA GLN A 227 9.05 20.10 -1.77
C GLN A 227 9.03 19.90 -0.24
N PRO A 228 9.55 20.86 0.55
CA PRO A 228 9.46 20.81 2.00
C PRO A 228 8.00 20.98 2.46
N ARG A 229 7.63 20.41 3.61
CA ARG A 229 6.24 20.50 4.15
C ARG A 229 5.69 21.94 4.15
N LYS A 230 6.53 22.92 4.49
CA LYS A 230 6.18 24.35 4.54
C LYS A 230 5.62 24.85 3.20
N PHE A 231 6.16 24.41 2.07
CA PHE A 231 5.68 24.79 0.74
C PHE A 231 4.20 24.42 0.55
N TYR A 232 3.82 23.18 0.88
CA TYR A 232 2.44 22.73 0.74
C TYR A 232 1.51 23.46 1.71
N VAL A 233 1.91 23.63 2.97
CA VAL A 233 1.12 24.31 3.99
C VAL A 233 0.85 25.77 3.60
N GLU A 234 1.86 26.48 3.09
CA GLU A 234 1.69 27.85 2.60
C GLU A 234 0.73 27.91 1.41
N LYS A 235 0.89 27.04 0.41
CA LYS A 235 -0.03 26.97 -0.73
C LYS A 235 -1.47 26.66 -0.31
N MET A 236 -1.66 25.71 0.60
CA MET A 236 -2.97 25.32 1.11
C MET A 236 -3.61 26.46 1.90
N THR A 237 -2.84 27.16 2.74
CA THR A 237 -3.30 28.30 3.54
C THR A 237 -3.72 29.46 2.63
N MET A 238 -2.86 29.84 1.67
CA MET A 238 -3.16 30.95 0.74
C MET A 238 -4.42 30.69 -0.09
N ARG A 239 -4.69 29.43 -0.44
CA ARG A 239 -5.85 29.04 -1.27
C ARG A 239 -7.08 28.63 -0.46
N GLY A 240 -7.02 28.69 0.88
CA GLY A 240 -8.12 28.23 1.74
C GLY A 240 -8.50 26.77 1.48
N VAL A 241 -7.51 25.91 1.26
CA VAL A 241 -7.73 24.51 0.86
C VAL A 241 -8.29 23.71 2.02
N GLU A 242 -9.43 23.06 1.79
CA GLU A 242 -10.01 22.09 2.71
C GLU A 242 -9.24 20.77 2.64
N LYS A 243 -9.12 20.11 3.80
CA LYS A 243 -8.60 18.75 3.91
C LYS A 243 -9.73 17.80 4.27
N THR A 244 -9.73 16.63 3.64
CA THR A 244 -10.57 15.50 4.02
C THR A 244 -9.71 14.52 4.80
N VAL A 245 -10.05 14.29 6.06
CA VAL A 245 -9.38 13.30 6.91
C VAL A 245 -10.21 12.01 6.87
N ILE A 246 -9.66 10.96 6.28
CA ILE A 246 -10.28 9.63 6.25
C ILE A 246 -9.58 8.77 7.29
N PRO A 247 -10.25 8.41 8.40
CA PRO A 247 -9.64 7.55 9.40
C PRO A 247 -9.47 6.13 8.88
N TYR A 248 -8.50 5.41 9.44
CA TYR A 248 -8.32 3.99 9.16
C TYR A 248 -9.58 3.21 9.54
N ARG A 249 -9.97 2.27 8.68
CA ARG A 249 -10.92 1.21 9.00
C ARG A 249 -10.60 -0.01 8.14
N ALA A 250 -10.60 -1.18 8.75
CA ALA A 250 -10.44 -2.43 8.03
C ALA A 250 -11.56 -2.58 6.99
N ASN A 251 -11.20 -3.04 5.80
CA ASN A 251 -12.06 -3.19 4.64
C ASN A 251 -12.71 -1.89 4.15
N ARG A 252 -12.08 -0.73 4.39
CA ARG A 252 -12.43 0.56 3.78
C ARG A 252 -11.62 0.78 2.51
N VAL A 253 -12.30 1.21 1.46
CA VAL A 253 -11.68 1.75 0.24
C VAL A 253 -11.81 3.28 0.21
N VAL A 254 -10.77 3.95 -0.27
CA VAL A 254 -10.70 5.39 -0.51
C VAL A 254 -10.32 5.60 -1.95
N ILE A 255 -11.14 6.36 -2.68
CA ILE A 255 -10.97 6.63 -4.11
C ILE A 255 -10.86 8.12 -4.29
N PHE A 256 -9.79 8.58 -4.93
CA PHE A 256 -9.59 9.99 -5.17
C PHE A 256 -8.86 10.30 -6.47
N HIS A 257 -8.96 11.54 -6.95
CA HIS A 257 -8.22 12.03 -8.10
C HIS A 257 -6.72 12.12 -7.77
N SER A 258 -5.86 11.42 -8.51
CA SER A 258 -4.47 11.18 -8.08
C SER A 258 -3.61 12.44 -8.01
N ASN A 259 -3.97 13.52 -8.72
CA ASN A 259 -3.28 14.79 -8.62
C ASN A 259 -3.44 15.46 -7.26
N LEU A 260 -4.44 15.09 -6.46
CA LEU A 260 -4.63 15.69 -5.15
C LEU A 260 -3.46 15.36 -4.24
N TYR A 261 -2.89 16.38 -3.61
CA TYR A 261 -1.92 16.17 -2.56
C TYR A 261 -2.56 15.38 -1.42
N HIS A 262 -1.82 14.42 -0.89
CA HIS A 262 -2.27 13.58 0.20
C HIS A 262 -1.09 13.12 1.06
N GLU A 263 -1.38 12.71 2.29
CA GLU A 263 -0.43 12.11 3.22
C GLU A 263 -1.06 10.93 3.96
N THR A 264 -0.23 9.98 4.36
CA THR A 264 -0.68 8.97 5.33
C THR A 264 -0.71 9.64 6.70
N ALA A 265 -1.83 9.55 7.40
CA ALA A 265 -1.93 10.08 8.77
C ALA A 265 -1.02 9.29 9.71
N SER A 266 -0.53 9.93 10.78
CA SER A 266 0.20 9.22 11.84
C SER A 266 -0.65 8.11 12.44
N PHE A 267 -0.01 7.03 12.89
CA PHE A 267 -0.70 5.88 13.46
C PHE A 267 0.09 5.20 14.57
N ASN A 268 -0.66 4.45 15.39
CA ASN A 268 -0.13 3.55 16.39
C ASN A 268 -0.82 2.19 16.29
N PHE A 269 -0.10 1.16 15.86
CA PHE A 269 -0.62 -0.20 15.73
C PHE A 269 0.15 -1.13 16.67
N LYS A 270 -0.44 -2.26 17.04
CA LYS A 270 0.24 -3.27 17.87
C LYS A 270 1.55 -3.69 17.20
N GLU A 271 2.61 -3.81 18.00
CA GLU A 271 3.92 -4.33 17.59
C GLU A 271 3.86 -5.87 17.47
N GLU A 272 3.02 -6.34 16.55
CA GLU A 272 2.86 -7.74 16.20
C GLU A 272 2.79 -7.82 14.68
N TYR A 273 3.50 -8.80 14.09
CA TYR A 273 3.64 -8.93 12.65
C TYR A 273 2.31 -8.89 11.87
N LYS A 274 1.29 -9.57 12.39
CA LYS A 274 -0.07 -9.60 11.80
C LYS A 274 -0.83 -8.28 11.96
N CYS A 275 -0.39 -7.40 12.85
CA CYS A 275 -0.97 -6.10 13.12
C CYS A 275 -0.21 -4.94 12.48
N TYR A 276 0.89 -5.19 11.78
CA TYR A 276 1.54 -4.14 10.99
C TYR A 276 0.57 -3.59 9.96
N ARG A 277 0.39 -2.27 9.96
CA ARG A 277 -0.48 -1.58 9.01
C ARG A 277 -0.02 -1.94 7.60
N ILE A 278 -0.96 -2.29 6.72
CA ILE A 278 -0.70 -2.54 5.31
C ILE A 278 -1.66 -1.67 4.50
N ASN A 279 -1.10 -0.86 3.61
CA ASN A 279 -1.82 -0.07 2.63
C ASN A 279 -1.74 -0.78 1.28
N PHE A 280 -2.89 -1.02 0.65
CA PHE A 280 -2.97 -1.55 -0.71
C PHE A 280 -3.37 -0.41 -1.63
N THR A 281 -2.67 -0.27 -2.76
CA THR A 281 -2.89 0.84 -3.70
C THR A 281 -3.01 0.33 -5.14
N PHE A 282 -4.01 0.86 -5.84
CA PHE A 282 -4.11 0.80 -7.30
C PHE A 282 -4.07 2.20 -7.88
N LEU A 283 -3.33 2.36 -8.98
CA LEU A 283 -3.31 3.56 -9.79
C LEU A 283 -3.88 3.25 -11.18
N PHE A 284 -4.93 3.99 -11.55
CA PHE A 284 -5.57 3.87 -12.85
C PHE A 284 -5.25 5.06 -13.73
N GLY A 285 -4.93 4.78 -14.99
CA GLY A 285 -4.67 5.77 -16.01
C GLY A 285 -3.36 6.51 -15.82
N ARG A 286 -3.17 7.53 -16.65
CA ARG A 286 -2.05 8.46 -16.57
C ARG A 286 -2.56 9.82 -16.13
N ARG A 287 -1.67 10.60 -15.53
CA ARG A 287 -1.92 12.00 -15.25
C ARG A 287 -2.29 12.73 -16.55
N ALA A 288 -3.28 13.63 -16.51
CA ALA A 288 -3.76 14.32 -17.71
C ALA A 288 -2.63 15.07 -18.48
N SER A 289 -1.64 15.63 -17.76
CA SER A 289 -0.45 16.25 -18.37
C SER A 289 0.40 15.29 -19.21
N ASP A 290 0.33 13.99 -18.91
CA ASP A 290 1.16 12.95 -19.49
C ASP A 290 0.45 12.23 -20.65
N SER A 291 -0.84 12.53 -20.88
CA SER A 291 -1.66 11.97 -21.96
C SER A 291 -1.46 12.63 -23.33
N ASN A 292 -0.73 13.75 -23.37
CA ASN A 292 -0.29 14.43 -24.61
C ASN A 292 1.15 14.04 -25.04
N ARG A 293 1.69 12.94 -24.52
CA ARG A 293 2.97 12.34 -24.93
C ARG A 293 2.74 10.89 -25.37
#